data_AF-B0XL26-F1
#
_entry.id   AF-B0XL26-F1
#
_cell.length_a   1.000
_cell.length_b   1.000
_cell.length_c   1.000
_cell.angle_alpha   90.00
_cell.angle_beta   90.00
_cell.angle_gamma   90.00
#
_symmetry.space_group_name_H-M   'P 1'
#
loop_
_entity.id
_entity.type
_entity.pdbx_description
1 polymer ?
#
loop_
_entity_poly.entity_id
_entity_poly.type
_entity_poly.pdbx_seq_one_letter_code
_entity_poly.pdbx_strand_id
1 'polypeptide(L)'
;MEDFSGLKLLEAICLSKNKIKKMSVFPAVLPRLERLDISYNKLEIVNMSHFNSFPNLETINLARNRIIEISSDPVELPNLTEFDVSFNRLNEISFEHWNTSSVKQVRIAVNRLTTAHGFPKVFPALQQVSLVSNPFNCDWLDTTQDELKSRNVEIQESSMVTCDKSVTLLEDFKQIIKELQSQVELLKPSSNQNGPTPSGAGNQMQFERQIWRMEQKLESFDKMSSSIARILLGGVNRKNVN
;
A
#
# COMPACT_ATOMS: atom_id res chain seq x y z
N MET A 1 -10.16 -5.67 -25.29
CA MET A 1 -10.49 -6.91 -24.55
C MET A 1 -11.92 -7.25 -24.93
N GLU A 2 -12.21 -8.51 -25.18
CA GLU A 2 -13.51 -8.98 -25.68
C GLU A 2 -14.63 -8.65 -24.68
N ASP A 3 -15.79 -8.29 -25.21
CA ASP A 3 -16.96 -7.93 -24.42
C ASP A 3 -17.58 -9.19 -23.80
N PHE A 4 -17.54 -9.28 -22.47
CA PHE A 4 -18.13 -10.39 -21.71
C PHE A 4 -19.61 -10.15 -21.32
N SER A 5 -20.22 -9.06 -21.80
CA SER A 5 -21.59 -8.66 -21.43
C SER A 5 -22.67 -9.73 -21.68
N GLY A 6 -22.45 -10.61 -22.65
CA GLY A 6 -23.35 -11.72 -22.97
C GLY A 6 -23.19 -12.96 -22.08
N LEU A 7 -22.08 -13.09 -21.34
CA LEU A 7 -21.72 -14.33 -20.63
C LEU A 7 -22.25 -14.37 -19.19
N LYS A 8 -23.57 -14.20 -19.02
CA LYS A 8 -24.23 -14.10 -17.70
C LYS A 8 -24.10 -15.36 -16.82
N LEU A 9 -23.74 -16.48 -17.42
CA LEU A 9 -23.55 -17.77 -16.75
C LEU A 9 -22.07 -18.08 -16.44
N LEU A 10 -21.16 -17.15 -16.71
CA LEU A 10 -19.73 -17.38 -16.53
C LEU A 10 -19.38 -17.42 -15.03
N GLU A 11 -18.84 -18.55 -14.60
CA GLU A 11 -18.45 -18.79 -13.20
C GLU A 11 -16.95 -18.61 -12.97
N ALA A 12 -16.13 -18.83 -14.00
CA ALA A 12 -14.69 -18.73 -13.89
C ALA A 12 -14.06 -18.08 -15.14
N ILE A 13 -13.11 -17.17 -14.92
CA ILE A 13 -12.27 -16.58 -15.95
C ILE A 13 -10.81 -16.91 -15.62
N CYS A 14 -10.12 -17.56 -16.56
CA CYS A 14 -8.68 -17.77 -16.49
C CYS A 14 -7.98 -17.06 -17.66
N LEU A 15 -7.24 -16.03 -17.33
CA LEU A 15 -6.42 -15.21 -18.23
C LEU A 15 -4.94 -15.30 -17.86
N SER A 16 -4.55 -16.31 -17.08
CA SER A 16 -3.18 -16.52 -16.63
C SER A 16 -2.21 -16.68 -17.81
N LYS A 17 -0.94 -16.27 -17.61
CA LYS A 17 0.16 -16.42 -18.59
C LYS A 17 -0.07 -15.72 -19.93
N ASN A 18 -0.74 -14.58 -19.88
CA ASN A 18 -0.91 -13.70 -21.04
C ASN A 18 0.06 -12.52 -21.00
N LYS A 19 -0.19 -11.51 -21.84
CA LYS A 19 0.62 -10.28 -21.92
C LYS A 19 -0.19 -9.04 -21.50
N ILE A 20 -1.19 -9.22 -20.64
CA ILE A 20 -2.12 -8.17 -20.22
C ILE A 20 -1.35 -7.14 -19.39
N LYS A 21 -1.40 -5.88 -19.81
CA LYS A 21 -0.70 -4.76 -19.15
C LYS A 21 -1.61 -3.89 -18.29
N LYS A 22 -2.89 -3.87 -18.62
CA LYS A 22 -3.91 -3.07 -17.93
C LYS A 22 -5.18 -3.88 -17.83
N MET A 23 -5.87 -3.80 -16.70
CA MET A 23 -7.25 -4.27 -16.64
C MET A 23 -8.14 -3.25 -17.35
N SER A 24 -8.96 -3.71 -18.29
CA SER A 24 -10.07 -2.89 -18.80
C SER A 24 -11.19 -2.87 -17.77
N VAL A 25 -11.91 -1.75 -17.70
CA VAL A 25 -13.20 -1.69 -16.99
C VAL A 25 -14.09 -2.79 -17.56
N PHE A 26 -14.68 -3.62 -16.71
CA PHE A 26 -15.68 -4.59 -17.15
C PHE A 26 -16.99 -3.83 -17.36
N PRO A 27 -17.48 -3.70 -18.61
CA PRO A 27 -18.68 -2.91 -18.90
C PRO A 27 -19.96 -3.60 -18.40
N ALA A 28 -19.88 -4.86 -17.95
CA ALA A 28 -21.01 -5.66 -17.54
C ALA A 28 -20.78 -6.33 -16.19
N VAL A 29 -21.84 -6.35 -15.39
CA VAL A 29 -21.96 -7.18 -14.19
C VAL A 29 -21.93 -8.64 -14.61
N LEU A 30 -21.00 -9.42 -14.05
CA LEU A 30 -20.97 -10.88 -14.22
C LEU A 30 -21.48 -11.50 -12.91
N PRO A 31 -22.80 -11.71 -12.77
CA PRO A 31 -23.40 -12.02 -11.48
C PRO A 31 -23.06 -13.42 -10.99
N ARG A 32 -22.53 -14.31 -11.83
CA ARG A 32 -22.13 -15.67 -11.45
C ARG A 32 -20.63 -15.88 -11.34
N LEU A 33 -19.83 -14.84 -11.63
CA LEU A 33 -18.38 -15.02 -11.62
C LEU A 33 -17.90 -15.22 -10.18
N GLU A 34 -17.32 -16.39 -9.94
CA GLU A 34 -16.78 -16.83 -8.65
C GLU A 34 -15.25 -16.81 -8.65
N ARG A 35 -14.62 -17.06 -9.80
CA ARG A 35 -13.16 -17.23 -9.88
C ARG A 35 -12.52 -16.40 -10.97
N LEU A 36 -11.53 -15.60 -10.60
CA LEU A 36 -10.78 -14.78 -11.54
C LEU A 36 -9.27 -14.97 -11.37
N ASP A 37 -8.64 -15.56 -12.38
CA ASP A 37 -7.19 -15.73 -12.45
C ASP A 37 -6.60 -14.87 -13.57
N ILE A 38 -5.84 -13.84 -13.21
CA ILE A 38 -5.06 -12.97 -14.11
C ILE A 38 -3.56 -13.02 -13.73
N SER A 39 -3.12 -14.13 -13.14
CA SER A 39 -1.73 -14.33 -12.73
C SER A 39 -0.76 -14.39 -13.93
N TYR A 40 0.54 -14.26 -13.69
CA TYR A 40 1.57 -14.35 -14.74
C TYR A 40 1.34 -13.40 -15.93
N ASN A 41 0.91 -12.18 -15.66
CA ASN A 41 0.70 -11.13 -16.67
C ASN A 41 1.70 -9.98 -16.46
N LYS A 42 1.38 -8.78 -16.96
CA LYS A 42 2.22 -7.59 -16.88
C LYS A 42 1.45 -6.40 -16.31
N LEU A 43 0.47 -6.66 -15.44
CA LEU A 43 -0.29 -5.59 -14.77
C LEU A 43 0.65 -4.77 -13.89
N GLU A 44 0.53 -3.45 -13.96
CA GLU A 44 1.31 -2.51 -13.15
C GLU A 44 0.44 -1.80 -12.11
N ILE A 45 -0.83 -1.53 -12.44
CA ILE A 45 -1.79 -0.87 -11.57
C ILE A 45 -3.09 -1.66 -11.62
N VAL A 46 -3.69 -1.91 -10.45
CA VAL A 46 -4.98 -2.59 -10.32
C VAL A 46 -5.93 -1.73 -9.51
N ASN A 47 -7.07 -1.38 -10.10
CA ASN A 47 -8.17 -0.78 -9.36
C ASN A 47 -9.11 -1.89 -8.87
N MET A 48 -9.17 -2.11 -7.57
CA MET A 48 -9.98 -3.19 -6.99
C MET A 48 -11.49 -2.92 -7.07
N SER A 49 -11.92 -1.66 -7.16
CA SER A 49 -13.34 -1.31 -7.32
C SER A 49 -13.93 -1.84 -8.63
N HIS A 50 -13.11 -2.14 -9.64
CA HIS A 50 -13.56 -2.81 -10.86
C HIS A 50 -14.18 -4.18 -10.59
N PHE A 51 -13.77 -4.85 -9.49
CA PHE A 51 -14.31 -6.16 -9.12
C PHE A 51 -15.65 -6.06 -8.38
N ASN A 52 -16.10 -4.88 -7.94
CA ASN A 52 -17.40 -4.69 -7.31
C ASN A 52 -18.58 -5.09 -8.25
N SER A 53 -18.31 -5.20 -9.55
CA SER A 53 -19.27 -5.72 -10.56
C SER A 53 -19.45 -7.25 -10.49
N PHE A 54 -18.75 -7.94 -9.59
CA PHE A 54 -18.74 -9.39 -9.43
C PHE A 54 -19.13 -9.78 -7.99
N PRO A 55 -20.42 -9.67 -7.62
CA PRO A 55 -20.86 -9.81 -6.24
C PRO A 55 -20.66 -11.22 -5.64
N ASN A 56 -20.51 -12.24 -6.49
CA ASN A 56 -20.28 -13.63 -6.09
C ASN A 56 -18.82 -14.06 -6.23
N LEU A 57 -17.90 -13.11 -6.43
CA LEU A 57 -16.49 -13.42 -6.61
C LEU A 57 -15.89 -13.96 -5.32
N GLU A 58 -15.39 -15.18 -5.36
CA GLU A 58 -14.81 -15.90 -4.23
C GLU A 58 -13.29 -15.88 -4.26
N THR A 59 -12.67 -15.87 -5.44
CA THR A 59 -11.21 -15.93 -5.59
C THR A 59 -10.68 -14.93 -6.61
N ILE A 60 -9.63 -14.21 -6.22
CA ILE A 60 -8.86 -13.31 -7.08
C ILE A 60 -7.39 -13.71 -7.03
N ASN A 61 -6.84 -14.07 -8.18
CA ASN A 61 -5.42 -14.34 -8.34
C ASN A 61 -4.76 -13.32 -9.28
N LEU A 62 -3.95 -12.45 -8.71
CA LEU A 62 -3.12 -11.43 -9.37
C LEU A 62 -1.62 -11.72 -9.24
N ALA A 63 -1.26 -12.91 -8.78
CA ALA A 63 0.12 -13.26 -8.49
C ALA A 63 1.01 -13.17 -9.74
N ARG A 64 2.30 -12.88 -9.53
CA ARG A 64 3.32 -12.85 -10.60
C ARG A 64 2.99 -11.88 -11.72
N ASN A 65 2.57 -10.68 -11.34
CA ASN A 65 2.44 -9.54 -12.24
C ASN A 65 3.62 -8.56 -12.01
N ARG A 66 3.42 -7.27 -12.29
CA ARG A 66 4.38 -6.19 -12.04
C ARG A 66 3.73 -5.08 -11.23
N ILE A 67 2.74 -5.42 -10.41
CA ILE A 67 1.85 -4.46 -9.75
C ILE A 67 2.69 -3.65 -8.77
N ILE A 68 2.68 -2.33 -8.95
CA ILE A 68 3.31 -1.36 -8.06
C ILE A 68 2.29 -0.63 -7.20
N GLU A 69 1.01 -0.66 -7.62
CA GLU A 69 -0.07 0.07 -6.96
C GLU A 69 -1.41 -0.68 -7.06
N ILE A 70 -2.12 -0.72 -5.95
CA ILE A 70 -3.54 -1.10 -5.86
C ILE A 70 -4.31 0.12 -5.37
N SER A 71 -5.36 0.53 -6.08
CA SER A 71 -6.13 1.74 -5.71
C SER A 71 -6.87 1.57 -4.37
N SER A 72 -7.09 2.71 -3.70
CA SER A 72 -7.76 2.84 -2.41
C SER A 72 -9.26 3.12 -2.52
N ASP A 73 -9.88 2.84 -3.67
CA ASP A 73 -11.32 3.02 -3.82
C ASP A 73 -12.07 1.98 -2.96
N PRO A 74 -13.31 2.27 -2.51
CA PRO A 74 -14.11 1.31 -1.77
C PRO A 74 -14.29 -0.02 -2.51
N VAL A 75 -13.98 -1.12 -1.83
CA VAL A 75 -14.08 -2.48 -2.37
C VAL A 75 -15.20 -3.22 -1.66
N GLU A 76 -16.17 -3.71 -2.43
CA GLU A 76 -17.35 -4.43 -1.93
C GLU A 76 -17.37 -5.84 -2.52
N LEU A 77 -16.74 -6.78 -1.82
CA LEU A 77 -16.64 -8.17 -2.24
C LEU A 77 -17.04 -9.10 -1.07
N PRO A 78 -18.35 -9.21 -0.77
CA PRO A 78 -18.83 -9.88 0.44
C PRO A 78 -18.56 -11.38 0.45
N ASN A 79 -18.35 -11.99 -0.73
CA ASN A 79 -18.09 -13.42 -0.88
C ASN A 79 -16.61 -13.76 -1.13
N LEU A 80 -15.71 -12.77 -1.18
CA LEU A 80 -14.29 -13.02 -1.43
C LEU A 80 -13.71 -13.84 -0.28
N THR A 81 -13.11 -14.98 -0.60
CA THR A 81 -12.47 -15.89 0.35
C THR A 81 -10.96 -15.93 0.18
N GLU A 82 -10.46 -15.82 -1.06
CA GLU A 82 -9.02 -15.85 -1.36
C GLU A 82 -8.59 -14.65 -2.19
N PHE A 83 -7.55 -13.96 -1.72
CA PHE A 83 -6.88 -12.89 -2.44
C PHE A 83 -5.38 -13.16 -2.51
N ASP A 84 -4.85 -13.28 -3.73
CA ASP A 84 -3.42 -13.47 -3.99
C ASP A 84 -2.86 -12.36 -4.87
N VAL A 85 -1.90 -11.60 -4.34
CA VAL A 85 -1.09 -10.61 -5.06
C VAL A 85 0.40 -10.84 -4.85
N SER A 86 0.79 -12.08 -4.55
CA SER A 86 2.18 -12.46 -4.33
C SER A 86 3.04 -12.28 -5.59
N PHE A 87 4.36 -12.17 -5.43
CA PHE A 87 5.30 -11.99 -6.55
C PHE A 87 4.97 -10.75 -7.41
N ASN A 88 4.73 -9.61 -6.76
CA ASN A 88 4.54 -8.32 -7.41
C ASN A 88 5.64 -7.35 -6.95
N ARG A 89 5.39 -6.04 -7.05
CA ARG A 89 6.35 -4.97 -6.72
C ARG A 89 5.70 -3.89 -5.86
N LEU A 90 4.69 -4.27 -5.08
CA LEU A 90 3.97 -3.36 -4.20
C LEU A 90 4.90 -2.87 -3.10
N ASN A 91 5.00 -1.55 -2.91
CA ASN A 91 5.71 -0.96 -1.77
C ASN A 91 4.79 -0.77 -0.56
N GLU A 92 3.51 -0.57 -0.82
CA GLU A 92 2.44 -0.41 0.17
C GLU A 92 1.16 -1.06 -0.36
N ILE A 93 0.26 -1.40 0.55
CA ILE A 93 -1.10 -1.83 0.24
C ILE A 93 -2.02 -1.37 1.37
N SER A 94 -3.21 -0.86 1.03
CA SER A 94 -4.22 -0.49 2.02
C SER A 94 -5.50 -1.28 1.79
N PHE A 95 -6.00 -1.87 2.88
CA PHE A 95 -7.28 -2.56 2.93
C PHE A 95 -8.34 -1.75 3.71
N GLU A 96 -8.03 -0.53 4.16
CA GLU A 96 -8.90 0.25 5.07
C GLU A 96 -10.30 0.52 4.52
N HIS A 97 -10.46 0.53 3.19
CA HIS A 97 -11.73 0.74 2.50
C HIS A 97 -12.32 -0.54 1.89
N TRP A 98 -11.87 -1.70 2.34
CA TRP A 98 -12.40 -2.99 1.89
C TRP A 98 -13.49 -3.48 2.83
N ASN A 99 -14.65 -3.78 2.27
CA ASN A 99 -15.73 -4.49 2.94
C ASN A 99 -15.74 -5.94 2.47
N THR A 100 -14.89 -6.76 3.11
CA THR A 100 -14.61 -8.15 2.70
C THR A 100 -14.50 -9.06 3.91
N SER A 101 -15.61 -9.23 4.64
CA SER A 101 -15.65 -9.99 5.91
C SER A 101 -15.42 -11.50 5.75
N SER A 102 -15.58 -12.03 4.54
CA SER A 102 -15.46 -13.47 4.22
C SER A 102 -14.04 -13.94 3.87
N VAL A 103 -13.07 -13.03 3.78
CA VAL A 103 -11.70 -13.38 3.35
C VAL A 103 -11.05 -14.28 4.39
N LYS A 104 -10.67 -15.49 3.94
CA LYS A 104 -10.01 -16.51 4.74
C LYS A 104 -8.52 -16.58 4.44
N GLN A 105 -8.11 -16.20 3.24
CA GLN A 105 -6.73 -16.28 2.82
C GLN A 105 -6.24 -15.04 2.09
N VAL A 106 -5.11 -14.51 2.56
CA VAL A 106 -4.41 -13.39 1.93
C VAL A 106 -2.97 -13.80 1.64
N ARG A 107 -2.55 -13.73 0.38
CA ARG A 107 -1.17 -14.00 -0.04
C ARG A 107 -0.55 -12.73 -0.63
N ILE A 108 0.40 -12.15 0.10
CA ILE A 108 1.11 -10.90 -0.27
C ILE A 108 2.63 -11.08 -0.31
N ALA A 109 3.10 -12.34 -0.24
CA ALA A 109 4.51 -12.68 -0.21
C ALA A 109 5.26 -12.22 -1.47
N VAL A 110 6.57 -12.04 -1.34
CA VAL A 110 7.47 -11.67 -2.46
C VAL A 110 7.00 -10.38 -3.13
N ASN A 111 6.90 -9.32 -2.33
CA ASN A 111 6.65 -7.95 -2.77
C ASN A 111 7.76 -7.04 -2.22
N ARG A 112 7.49 -5.73 -2.12
CA ARG A 112 8.37 -4.73 -1.49
C ARG A 112 7.65 -4.02 -0.35
N LEU A 113 6.65 -4.70 0.25
CA LEU A 113 5.78 -4.10 1.24
C LEU A 113 6.56 -3.73 2.49
N THR A 114 6.48 -2.46 2.87
CA THR A 114 6.97 -1.98 4.17
C THR A 114 5.87 -2.06 5.22
N THR A 115 4.61 -1.90 4.81
CA THR A 115 3.41 -1.98 5.65
C THR A 115 2.22 -2.52 4.83
N ALA A 116 1.17 -2.96 5.53
CA ALA A 116 -0.16 -3.17 4.95
C ALA A 116 -1.22 -2.56 5.86
N HIS A 117 -1.86 -1.47 5.41
CA HIS A 117 -2.81 -0.70 6.20
C HIS A 117 -4.16 -1.41 6.33
N GLY A 118 -4.78 -1.33 7.51
CA GLY A 118 -6.02 -2.05 7.85
C GLY A 118 -5.86 -3.56 8.10
N PHE A 119 -4.71 -4.16 7.75
CA PHE A 119 -4.43 -5.57 8.00
C PHE A 119 -4.04 -5.82 9.48
N PRO A 120 -4.46 -6.93 10.11
CA PRO A 120 -5.40 -7.95 9.63
C PRO A 120 -6.86 -7.68 10.03
N LYS A 121 -7.15 -6.53 10.65
CA LYS A 121 -8.45 -6.18 11.24
C LYS A 121 -9.62 -6.23 10.25
N VAL A 122 -9.38 -5.77 9.02
CA VAL A 122 -10.38 -5.75 7.93
C VAL A 122 -10.88 -7.16 7.55
N PHE A 123 -10.10 -8.21 7.84
CA PHE A 123 -10.41 -9.58 7.47
C PHE A 123 -10.75 -10.43 8.71
N PRO A 124 -11.91 -10.27 9.37
CA PRO A 124 -12.23 -10.96 10.62
C PRO A 124 -12.21 -12.49 10.49
N ALA A 125 -12.58 -13.04 9.33
CA ALA A 125 -12.59 -14.47 9.04
C ALA A 125 -11.24 -15.05 8.56
N LEU A 126 -10.15 -14.27 8.62
CA LEU A 126 -8.83 -14.71 8.14
C LEU A 126 -8.37 -15.98 8.87
N GLN A 127 -7.89 -16.95 8.10
CA GLN A 127 -7.41 -18.25 8.56
C GLN A 127 -5.95 -18.50 8.21
N GLN A 128 -5.50 -18.02 7.04
CA GLN A 128 -4.14 -18.23 6.57
C GLN A 128 -3.59 -16.98 5.87
N VAL A 129 -2.31 -16.69 6.08
CA VAL A 129 -1.61 -15.58 5.42
C VAL A 129 -0.22 -15.98 4.96
N SER A 130 0.20 -15.44 3.81
CA SER A 130 1.59 -15.51 3.34
C SER A 130 2.22 -14.12 3.30
N LEU A 131 3.25 -13.90 4.11
CA LEU A 131 3.92 -12.61 4.32
C LEU A 131 5.38 -12.59 3.86
N VAL A 132 5.99 -13.75 3.65
CA VAL A 132 7.45 -13.91 3.44
C VAL A 132 8.01 -13.03 2.33
N SER A 133 9.30 -12.71 2.42
CA SER A 133 10.02 -11.92 1.40
C SER A 133 9.40 -10.54 1.14
N ASN A 134 9.22 -9.77 2.21
CA ASN A 134 8.87 -8.34 2.17
C ASN A 134 9.75 -7.58 3.17
N PRO A 135 10.20 -6.35 2.85
CA PRO A 135 10.99 -5.51 3.74
C PRO A 135 10.09 -4.79 4.75
N PHE A 136 9.29 -5.53 5.52
CA PHE A 136 8.34 -4.93 6.45
C PHE A 136 9.05 -4.09 7.52
N ASN A 137 8.44 -2.96 7.88
CA ASN A 137 8.74 -2.24 9.09
C ASN A 137 8.55 -3.18 10.30
N CYS A 138 9.54 -3.23 11.21
CA CYS A 138 9.53 -4.13 12.36
C CYS A 138 8.37 -3.87 13.33
N ASP A 139 8.00 -2.63 13.59
CA ASP A 139 6.89 -2.31 14.50
C ASP A 139 5.56 -2.77 13.91
N TRP A 140 5.38 -2.59 12.60
CA TRP A 140 4.22 -3.14 11.89
C TRP A 140 4.20 -4.67 11.94
N LEU A 141 5.35 -5.32 11.71
CA LEU A 141 5.40 -6.78 11.68
C LEU A 141 5.12 -7.39 13.05
N ASP A 142 5.74 -6.87 14.11
CA ASP A 142 5.59 -7.38 15.47
C ASP A 142 4.13 -7.27 15.92
N THR A 143 3.52 -6.08 15.77
CA THR A 143 2.11 -5.86 16.12
C THR A 143 1.16 -6.72 15.31
N THR A 144 1.42 -6.86 14.00
CA THR A 144 0.60 -7.69 13.11
C THR A 144 0.71 -9.17 13.46
N GLN A 145 1.91 -9.67 13.72
CA GLN A 145 2.11 -11.07 14.10
C GLN A 145 1.44 -11.41 15.43
N ASP A 146 1.48 -10.50 16.40
CA ASP A 146 0.79 -10.70 17.68
C ASP A 146 -0.73 -10.75 17.49
N GLU A 147 -1.30 -9.87 16.65
CA GLU A 147 -2.73 -9.92 16.32
C GLU A 147 -3.10 -11.23 15.61
N LEU A 148 -2.31 -11.66 14.62
CA LEU A 148 -2.53 -12.92 13.89
C LEU A 148 -2.48 -14.14 14.82
N LYS A 149 -1.47 -14.21 15.72
CA LYS A 149 -1.34 -15.29 16.71
C LYS A 149 -2.54 -15.31 17.66
N SER A 150 -2.98 -14.14 18.14
CA SER A 150 -4.13 -14.03 19.06
C SER A 150 -5.43 -14.58 18.45
N ARG A 151 -5.52 -14.56 17.11
CA ARG A 151 -6.66 -15.02 16.32
C ARG A 151 -6.47 -16.43 15.75
N ASN A 152 -5.39 -17.13 16.11
CA ASN A 152 -5.01 -18.44 15.56
C ASN A 152 -4.92 -18.47 14.02
N VAL A 153 -4.47 -17.37 13.40
CA VAL A 153 -4.25 -17.32 11.96
C VAL A 153 -2.92 -18.00 11.63
N GLU A 154 -2.95 -18.93 10.67
CA GLU A 154 -1.75 -19.64 10.21
C GLU A 154 -0.89 -18.71 9.33
N ILE A 155 0.34 -18.46 9.76
CA ILE A 155 1.34 -17.75 8.96
C ILE A 155 2.16 -18.79 8.18
N GLN A 156 1.97 -18.83 6.87
CA GLN A 156 2.74 -19.71 5.99
C GLN A 156 4.23 -19.37 6.08
N GLU A 157 5.06 -20.40 6.23
CA GLU A 157 6.51 -20.26 6.34
C GLU A 157 6.93 -19.26 7.42
N SER A 158 6.23 -19.24 8.57
CA SER A 158 6.41 -18.25 9.65
C SER A 158 7.87 -17.99 10.04
N SER A 159 8.72 -19.02 10.04
CA SER A 159 10.16 -18.91 10.33
C SER A 159 10.96 -18.04 9.33
N MET A 160 10.42 -17.80 8.13
CA MET A 160 11.04 -16.99 7.07
C MET A 160 10.47 -15.57 7.01
N VAL A 161 9.48 -15.24 7.85
CA VAL A 161 8.91 -13.89 7.92
C VAL A 161 9.79 -13.04 8.83
N THR A 162 10.47 -12.06 8.24
CA THR A 162 11.38 -11.14 8.94
C THR A 162 11.03 -9.70 8.62
N CYS A 163 11.43 -8.76 9.49
CA CYS A 163 11.36 -7.34 9.21
C CYS A 163 12.71 -6.77 8.75
N ASP A 164 12.68 -5.57 8.18
CA ASP A 164 13.86 -4.77 7.83
C ASP A 164 13.99 -3.56 8.77
N LYS A 165 15.00 -3.60 9.65
CA LYS A 165 15.27 -2.51 10.61
C LYS A 165 15.66 -1.20 9.92
N SER A 166 16.22 -1.25 8.71
CA SER A 166 16.57 -0.04 7.96
C SER A 166 15.32 0.66 7.44
N VAL A 167 14.28 -0.12 7.11
CA VAL A 167 12.94 0.43 6.79
C VAL A 167 12.32 1.06 8.02
N THR A 168 12.36 0.41 9.19
CA THR A 168 11.86 1.00 10.44
C THR A 168 12.51 2.34 10.72
N LEU A 169 13.85 2.40 10.71
CA LEU A 169 14.59 3.62 10.98
C LEU A 169 14.28 4.75 9.98
N LEU A 170 14.07 4.40 8.70
CA LEU A 170 13.68 5.37 7.69
C LEU A 170 12.29 5.96 7.97
N GLU A 171 11.32 5.13 8.36
CA GLU A 171 9.97 5.61 8.70
C GLU A 171 9.98 6.45 9.98
N ASP A 172 10.74 6.06 11.00
CA ASP A 172 10.94 6.88 12.21
C ASP A 172 11.54 8.25 11.86
N PHE A 173 12.55 8.28 10.99
CA PHE A 173 13.16 9.53 10.54
C PHE A 173 12.18 10.42 9.77
N LYS A 174 11.36 9.84 8.87
CA LYS A 174 10.30 10.58 8.18
C LYS A 174 9.27 11.15 9.16
N GLN A 175 8.88 10.37 10.18
CA GLN A 175 7.93 10.82 11.20
C GLN A 175 8.49 11.99 12.02
N ILE A 176 9.78 11.97 12.38
CA ILE A 176 10.46 13.10 13.03
C ILE A 176 10.45 14.36 12.15
N ILE A 177 10.76 14.22 10.85
CA ILE A 177 10.71 15.36 9.90
C ILE A 177 9.31 15.96 9.88
N LYS A 178 8.27 15.12 9.78
CA LYS A 178 6.87 15.54 9.74
C LYS A 178 6.45 16.27 11.02
N GLU A 179 6.84 15.77 12.18
CA GLU A 179 6.58 16.42 13.46
C GLU A 179 7.25 17.80 13.52
N LEU A 180 8.52 17.89 13.14
CA LEU A 180 9.24 19.17 13.10
C LEU A 180 8.61 20.15 12.10
N GLN A 181 8.16 19.69 10.93
CA GLN A 181 7.42 20.51 9.97
C GLN A 181 6.14 21.09 10.59
N SER A 182 5.37 20.26 11.30
CA SER A 182 4.17 20.72 12.01
C SER A 182 4.48 21.78 13.05
N GLN A 183 5.54 21.58 13.85
CA GLN A 183 5.97 22.56 14.86
C GLN A 183 6.43 23.88 14.23
N VAL A 184 7.15 23.84 13.10
CA VAL A 184 7.58 25.05 12.37
C VAL A 184 6.38 25.79 11.77
N GLU A 185 5.36 25.09 11.28
CA GLU A 185 4.13 25.71 10.76
C GLU A 185 3.41 26.53 11.84
N LEU A 186 3.37 26.03 13.08
CA LEU A 186 2.76 26.73 14.22
C LEU A 186 3.49 28.02 14.61
N LEU A 187 4.77 28.17 14.25
CA LEU A 187 5.54 29.38 14.51
C LEU A 187 5.23 30.51 13.52
N LYS A 188 4.53 30.23 12.42
CA LYS A 188 4.23 31.24 11.40
C LYS A 188 3.29 32.33 11.98
N PRO A 189 3.56 33.62 11.69
CA PRO A 189 2.68 34.68 12.14
C PRO A 189 1.28 34.51 11.53
N SER A 190 0.25 34.66 12.36
CA SER A 190 -1.14 34.64 11.92
C SER A 190 -1.42 35.87 11.05
N SER A 191 -2.05 35.68 9.89
CA SER A 191 -2.39 36.71 8.91
C SER A 191 -3.40 37.77 9.40
N ASN A 192 -3.72 37.81 10.70
CA ASN A 192 -4.82 38.57 11.28
C ASN A 192 -4.41 39.56 12.39
N GLN A 193 -3.12 39.90 12.53
CA GLN A 193 -2.71 40.95 13.46
C GLN A 193 -2.43 42.26 12.72
N ASN A 194 -3.09 43.33 13.19
CA ASN A 194 -2.89 44.72 12.78
C ASN A 194 -1.39 45.02 12.62
N GLY A 195 -1.03 45.63 11.49
CA GLY A 195 0.34 45.76 11.01
C GLY A 195 1.36 46.26 12.06
N PRO A 196 2.63 45.86 11.92
CA PRO A 196 3.65 46.09 12.94
C PRO A 196 3.87 47.59 13.18
N THR A 197 4.05 47.96 14.45
CA THR A 197 4.59 49.27 14.81
C THR A 197 6.02 49.39 14.26
N PRO A 198 6.50 50.60 13.88
CA PRO A 198 7.81 50.78 13.22
C PRO A 198 9.01 50.22 13.99
N SER A 199 8.92 50.13 15.33
CA SER A 199 9.95 49.56 16.21
C SER A 199 9.94 48.02 16.28
N GLY A 200 8.84 47.36 15.90
CA GLY A 200 8.70 45.89 15.92
C GLY A 200 9.06 45.21 14.59
N ALA A 201 9.05 45.95 13.48
CA ALA A 201 9.25 45.41 12.12
C ALA A 201 10.62 44.73 11.93
N GLY A 202 11.68 45.26 12.55
CA GLY A 202 13.02 44.69 12.46
C GLY A 202 13.15 43.31 13.14
N ASN A 203 12.53 43.16 14.32
CA ASN A 203 12.53 41.90 15.06
C ASN A 203 11.63 40.85 14.40
N GLN A 204 10.47 41.28 13.88
CA GLN A 204 9.57 40.41 13.12
C GLN A 204 10.23 39.85 11.86
N MET A 205 10.90 40.71 11.07
CA MET A 205 11.61 40.27 9.87
C MET A 205 12.78 39.31 10.18
N GLN A 206 13.47 39.48 11.32
CA GLN A 206 14.49 38.54 11.76
C GLN A 206 13.91 37.18 12.15
N PHE A 207 12.78 37.16 12.86
CA PHE A 207 12.09 35.94 13.24
C PHE A 207 11.56 35.17 12.02
N GLU A 208 10.90 35.87 11.08
CA GLU A 208 10.44 35.29 9.82
C GLU A 208 11.61 34.69 9.01
N ARG A 209 12.78 35.34 9.01
CA ARG A 209 13.99 34.81 8.37
C ARG A 209 14.51 33.53 9.05
N GLN A 210 14.34 33.40 10.37
CA GLN A 210 14.71 32.17 11.08
C GLN A 210 13.77 31.02 10.74
N ILE A 211 12.46 31.26 10.71
CA ILE A 211 11.45 30.27 10.28
C ILE A 211 11.78 29.77 8.88
N TRP A 212 12.01 30.69 7.94
CA TRP A 212 12.36 30.33 6.56
C TRP A 212 13.61 29.43 6.48
N ARG A 213 14.65 29.70 7.30
CA ARG A 213 15.84 28.84 7.36
C ARG A 213 15.53 27.44 7.91
N MET A 214 14.61 27.32 8.87
CA MET A 214 14.18 26.02 9.39
C MET A 214 13.44 25.24 8.31
N GLU A 215 12.53 25.87 7.58
CA GLU A 215 11.82 25.25 6.45
C GLU A 215 12.79 24.70 5.39
N GLN A 216 13.78 25.49 5.00
CA GLN A 216 14.78 25.05 4.01
C GLN A 216 15.62 23.85 4.49
N LYS A 217 15.96 23.78 5.78
CA LYS A 217 16.64 22.61 6.35
C LYS A 217 15.74 21.38 6.37
N LEU A 218 14.47 21.53 6.76
CA LEU A 218 13.50 20.44 6.74
C LEU A 218 13.27 19.90 5.33
N GLU A 219 13.20 20.78 4.33
CA GLU A 219 13.13 20.37 2.92
C GLU A 219 14.37 19.58 2.48
N SER A 220 15.57 19.96 2.96
CA SER A 220 16.79 19.20 2.69
C SER A 220 16.78 17.81 3.36
N PHE A 221 16.26 17.68 4.59
CA PHE A 221 16.13 16.39 5.26
C PHE A 221 15.10 15.49 4.55
N ASP A 222 14.01 16.06 4.05
CA ASP A 222 13.00 15.32 3.28
C ASP A 222 13.57 14.79 1.94
N LYS A 223 14.40 15.59 1.26
CA LYS A 223 15.14 15.13 0.07
C LYS A 223 16.12 13.99 0.38
N MET A 224 16.76 14.04 1.56
CA MET A 224 17.67 13.00 2.02
C MET A 224 16.92 11.71 2.34
N SER A 225 15.81 11.77 3.07
CA SER A 225 14.97 10.61 3.39
C SER A 225 14.45 9.94 2.11
N SER A 226 14.00 10.73 1.14
CA SER A 226 13.57 10.25 -0.19
C SER A 226 14.67 9.54 -0.97
N SER A 227 15.93 9.97 -0.79
CA SER A 227 17.08 9.33 -1.44
C SER A 227 17.43 8.01 -0.78
N ILE A 228 17.36 7.93 0.56
CA ILE A 228 17.52 6.69 1.32
C ILE A 228 16.42 5.69 0.94
N ALA A 229 15.16 6.14 0.87
CA ALA A 229 14.03 5.31 0.45
C ALA A 229 14.25 4.67 -0.93
N ARG A 230 14.78 5.43 -1.89
CA ARG A 230 15.12 4.90 -3.23
C ARG A 230 16.21 3.83 -3.18
N ILE A 231 17.19 3.95 -2.28
CA ILE A 231 18.26 2.95 -2.11
C ILE A 231 17.69 1.67 -1.50
N LEU A 232 16.91 1.80 -0.43
CA LEU A 232 16.34 0.66 0.32
C LEU A 232 15.25 -0.07 -0.48
N LEU A 233 14.30 0.67 -1.07
CA LEU A 233 13.09 0.10 -1.71
C LEU A 233 13.21 -0.04 -3.24
N GLY A 234 14.14 0.69 -3.86
CA GLY A 234 14.37 0.66 -5.32
C GLY A 234 15.48 -0.28 -5.78
N GLY A 235 16.26 -0.84 -4.85
CA GLY A 235 17.58 -1.45 -5.10
C GLY A 235 17.62 -2.91 -5.56
N VAL A 236 16.84 -3.33 -6.56
CA VAL A 236 17.20 -4.49 -7.41
C VAL A 236 16.94 -4.13 -8.87
N ASN A 237 17.83 -3.30 -9.42
CA ASN A 237 18.06 -3.17 -10.86
C ASN A 237 19.32 -2.34 -11.10
N ARG A 238 20.48 -3.00 -11.02
CA ARG A 238 21.67 -2.76 -11.86
C ARG A 238 22.78 -3.71 -11.42
N LYS A 239 23.28 -4.48 -12.39
CA LYS A 239 24.41 -5.43 -12.34
C LYS A 239 24.05 -6.87 -11.98
N ASN A 240 23.46 -7.56 -12.95
CA ASN A 240 24.01 -8.81 -13.53
C ASN A 240 23.05 -9.29 -14.62
N VAL A 241 23.21 -8.69 -15.80
CA VAL A 241 22.88 -9.35 -17.07
C VAL A 241 24.22 -9.43 -17.79
N ASN A 242 24.86 -10.58 -17.66
CA ASN A 242 25.74 -11.15 -18.69
C ASN A 242 25.11 -12.49 -19.05
#